data_AF-A0A947CQB9-F1
#
_entry.id   AF-A0A947CQB9-F1
#
_cell.length_a   1.000
_cell.length_b   1.000
_cell.length_c   1.000
_cell.angle_alpha   90.00
_cell.angle_beta   90.00
_cell.angle_gamma   90.00
#
_symmetry.space_group_name_H-M   'P 1'
#
loop_
_entity.id
_entity.type
_entity.pdbx_description
1 polymer ?
#
loop_
_entity_poly.entity_id
_entity_poly.type
_entity_poly.pdbx_seq_one_letter_code
_entity_poly.pdbx_strand_id
1 'polypeptide(L)'
;MSAHDHDHNPIAHVASKKVLLATITTLLALTIITVMATWIDVGKAGNLTIAMVIATIKATLVCMYFMHLRYDKKFHTVAIATALLFAILFVGFALMDRGAYLPDVIWDAENPPTNP
;
A
#
# COMPACT_ATOMS: atom_id res chain seq x y z
N MET A 1 12.75 -53.91 25.22
CA MET A 1 13.42 -53.35 24.02
C MET A 1 12.62 -52.12 23.62
N SER A 2 13.03 -50.91 24.05
CA SER A 2 12.32 -49.67 23.73
C SER A 2 12.47 -49.38 22.24
N ALA A 3 11.37 -49.46 21.50
CA ALA A 3 11.28 -48.89 20.17
C ALA A 3 11.09 -47.37 20.35
N HIS A 4 12.17 -46.62 20.17
CA HIS A 4 12.14 -45.17 20.12
C HIS A 4 11.58 -44.71 18.77
N ASP A 5 10.56 -43.87 18.87
CA ASP A 5 9.92 -43.09 17.82
C ASP A 5 10.93 -42.39 16.88
N HIS A 6 10.73 -42.58 15.59
CA HIS A 6 11.28 -41.70 14.56
C HIS A 6 10.18 -40.77 14.06
N ASP A 7 9.87 -39.76 14.88
CA ASP A 7 9.10 -38.58 14.51
C ASP A 7 9.83 -37.79 13.40
N HIS A 8 9.54 -38.12 12.14
CA HIS A 8 9.82 -37.25 11.01
C HIS A 8 8.58 -36.41 10.75
N ASN A 9 8.37 -35.40 11.60
CA ASN A 9 7.39 -34.35 11.34
C ASN A 9 8.09 -33.27 10.50
N PRO A 10 7.85 -33.15 9.17
CA PRO A 10 8.39 -32.06 8.39
C PRO A 10 7.58 -30.80 8.71
N ILE A 11 7.83 -30.21 9.88
CA ILE A 11 7.29 -28.90 10.26
C ILE A 11 8.02 -27.85 9.42
N ALA A 12 7.62 -27.74 8.16
CA ALA A 12 8.08 -26.71 7.24
C ALA A 12 6.90 -26.19 6.41
N HIS A 13 5.79 -25.85 7.07
CA HIS A 13 4.66 -25.11 6.49
C HIS A 13 4.67 -23.63 6.87
N VAL A 14 5.86 -23.01 6.89
CA VAL A 14 5.99 -21.55 6.90
C VAL A 14 5.91 -21.10 5.45
N ALA A 15 4.73 -20.59 5.04
CA ALA A 15 4.41 -20.00 3.74
C ALA A 15 5.11 -20.66 2.53
N SER A 16 4.39 -21.53 1.81
CA SER A 16 4.86 -22.19 0.58
C SER A 16 5.73 -21.23 -0.25
N LYS A 17 7.03 -21.52 -0.37
CA LYS A 17 8.02 -20.68 -1.07
C LYS A 17 7.56 -20.26 -2.47
N LYS A 18 6.69 -21.08 -3.07
CA LYS A 18 6.02 -20.81 -4.35
C LYS A 18 5.12 -19.57 -4.33
N VAL A 19 4.40 -19.30 -3.24
CA VAL A 19 3.52 -18.12 -3.11
C VAL A 19 4.37 -16.85 -3.03
N LEU A 20 5.43 -16.85 -2.22
CA LEU A 20 6.38 -15.73 -2.16
C LEU A 20 7.05 -15.47 -3.51
N LEU A 21 7.45 -16.54 -4.21
CA LEU A 21 8.07 -16.43 -5.52
C LEU A 21 7.07 -15.91 -6.58
N ALA A 22 5.80 -16.30 -6.51
CA ALA A 22 4.78 -15.80 -7.40
C ALA A 22 4.42 -14.32 -7.14
N THR A 23 4.39 -13.90 -5.88
CA THR A 23 4.06 -12.51 -5.52
C THR A 23 5.20 -11.57 -5.87
N ILE A 24 6.47 -11.97 -5.66
CA ILE A 24 7.61 -11.13 -6.05
C ILE A 24 7.70 -10.95 -7.57
N THR A 25 7.46 -11.99 -8.37
CA THR A 25 7.43 -11.86 -9.84
C THR A 25 6.29 -10.98 -10.30
N THR A 26 5.12 -11.10 -9.67
CA THR A 26 3.95 -10.25 -9.98
C THR A 26 4.23 -8.78 -9.63
N LEU A 27 4.80 -8.50 -8.46
CA LEU A 27 5.17 -7.13 -8.06
C LEU A 27 6.23 -6.52 -8.98
N LEU A 28 7.20 -7.32 -9.43
CA LEU A 28 8.21 -6.89 -10.38
C LEU A 28 7.57 -6.52 -11.72
N ALA A 29 6.67 -7.36 -12.24
CA ALA A 29 5.94 -7.09 -13.48
C ALA A 29 5.11 -5.80 -13.38
N LEU A 30 4.34 -5.61 -12.30
CA LEU A 30 3.59 -4.37 -12.07
C LEU A 30 4.51 -3.15 -11.96
N THR A 31 5.74 -3.32 -11.48
CA THR A 31 6.73 -2.24 -11.39
C THR A 31 7.27 -1.85 -12.75
N ILE A 32 7.60 -2.83 -13.59
CA ILE A 32 7.95 -2.57 -14.99
C ILE A 32 6.81 -1.82 -15.69
N ILE A 33 5.57 -2.27 -15.52
CA ILE A 33 4.38 -1.61 -16.09
C ILE A 33 4.27 -0.16 -15.60
N THR A 34 4.58 0.12 -14.33
CA THR A 34 4.55 1.49 -13.80
C THR A 34 5.61 2.36 -14.46
N VAL A 35 6.82 1.85 -14.63
CA VAL A 35 7.91 2.57 -15.31
C VAL A 35 7.57 2.80 -16.78
N MET A 36 6.93 1.84 -17.45
CA MET A 36 6.46 2.04 -18.83
C MET A 36 5.32 3.08 -18.90
N ALA A 37 4.44 3.10 -17.90
CA ALA A 37 3.35 4.08 -17.84
C ALA A 37 3.87 5.53 -17.75
N THR A 38 5.03 5.76 -17.10
CA THR A 38 5.61 7.12 -17.05
C THR A 38 6.14 7.60 -18.40
N TRP A 39 6.30 6.72 -19.39
CA TRP A 39 6.77 7.08 -20.73
C TRP A 39 5.63 7.51 -21.64
N ILE A 40 4.37 7.28 -21.22
CA ILE A 40 3.17 7.66 -21.96
C ILE A 40 2.68 9.00 -21.40
N ASP A 41 2.79 10.05 -22.22
CA ASP A 41 2.40 11.40 -21.81
C ASP A 41 0.91 11.66 -22.11
N VAL A 42 0.04 11.24 -21.19
CA VAL A 42 -1.42 11.45 -21.21
C VAL A 42 -1.84 12.77 -20.54
N GLY A 43 -0.87 13.58 -20.12
CA GLY A 43 -1.06 14.81 -19.34
C GLY A 43 -0.86 14.59 -17.83
N LYS A 44 -0.50 15.67 -17.12
CA LYS A 44 -0.02 15.62 -15.73
C LYS A 44 -1.03 15.01 -14.75
N ALA A 45 -2.32 15.31 -14.93
CA ALA A 45 -3.40 14.75 -14.11
C ALA A 45 -3.69 13.28 -14.47
N GLY A 46 -3.72 12.94 -15.77
CA GLY A 46 -3.98 11.57 -16.23
C GLY A 46 -2.88 10.60 -15.82
N ASN A 47 -1.61 11.00 -15.94
CA ASN A 47 -0.47 10.18 -15.53
C ASN A 47 -0.48 9.94 -14.00
N LEU A 48 -0.84 10.94 -13.20
CA LEU A 48 -1.01 10.79 -11.75
C LEU A 48 -2.11 9.78 -11.40
N THR A 49 -3.28 9.86 -12.05
CA THR A 49 -4.38 8.92 -11.81
C THR A 49 -3.96 7.48 -12.14
N ILE A 50 -3.31 7.27 -13.29
CA ILE A 50 -2.82 5.94 -13.71
C ILE A 50 -1.79 5.42 -12.70
N ALA A 51 -0.83 6.25 -12.29
CA ALA A 51 0.18 5.89 -11.31
C ALA A 51 -0.46 5.50 -9.96
N MET A 52 -1.47 6.24 -9.49
CA MET A 52 -2.18 5.94 -8.24
C MET A 52 -2.98 4.63 -8.32
N VAL A 53 -3.62 4.34 -9.46
CA VAL A 53 -4.33 3.07 -9.67
C VAL A 53 -3.35 1.90 -9.59
N ILE A 54 -2.24 1.97 -10.32
CA ILE A 54 -1.24 0.88 -10.33
C ILE A 54 -0.62 0.73 -8.93
N ALA A 55 -0.31 1.83 -8.24
CA ALA A 55 0.18 1.81 -6.87
C ALA A 55 -0.80 1.13 -5.91
N THR A 56 -2.10 1.40 -6.05
CA THR A 56 -3.16 0.79 -5.22
C THR A 56 -3.22 -0.73 -5.43
N ILE A 57 -3.16 -1.20 -6.67
CA ILE A 57 -3.15 -2.64 -7.00
C ILE A 57 -1.93 -3.32 -6.37
N LYS A 58 -0.74 -2.72 -6.48
CA LYS A 58 0.47 -3.24 -5.82
C LYS A 58 0.29 -3.32 -4.30
N ALA A 59 -0.22 -2.26 -3.68
CA ALA A 59 -0.45 -2.22 -2.24
C ALA A 59 -1.43 -3.32 -1.79
N THR A 60 -2.52 -3.54 -2.53
CA THR A 60 -3.46 -4.64 -2.24
C THR A 60 -2.78 -6.02 -2.32
N LEU A 61 -1.92 -6.24 -3.32
CA LEU A 61 -1.17 -7.49 -3.45
C LEU A 61 -0.22 -7.71 -2.27
N VAL A 62 0.50 -6.66 -1.85
CA VAL A 62 1.39 -6.71 -0.67
C VAL A 62 0.58 -7.02 0.59
N CYS A 63 -0.54 -6.33 0.82
CA CYS A 63 -1.38 -6.58 1.98
C CYS A 63 -1.94 -8.01 1.98
N MET A 64 -2.45 -8.50 0.85
CA MET A 64 -3.08 -9.83 0.79
C MET A 64 -2.07 -10.96 1.04
N TYR A 65 -0.85 -10.86 0.51
CA TYR A 65 0.12 -11.96 0.54
C TYR A 65 1.26 -11.80 1.54
N PHE A 66 1.86 -10.61 1.68
CA PHE A 66 3.00 -10.38 2.59
C PHE A 66 2.57 -10.09 4.03
N MET A 67 1.43 -9.40 4.22
CA MET A 67 0.82 -9.26 5.55
C MET A 67 -0.05 -10.47 5.92
N HIS A 68 0.07 -11.55 5.15
CA HIS A 68 -0.55 -12.85 5.41
C HIS A 68 -2.09 -12.82 5.49
N LEU A 69 -2.74 -11.73 5.07
CA LEU A 69 -4.19 -11.52 5.21
C LEU A 69 -5.05 -12.63 4.61
N ARG A 70 -4.56 -13.26 3.54
CA ARG A 70 -5.20 -14.39 2.87
C ARG A 70 -5.13 -15.69 3.69
N TYR A 71 -4.09 -15.87 4.50
CA TYR A 71 -3.73 -17.13 5.16
C TYR A 71 -3.88 -17.07 6.69
N ASP A 72 -3.98 -15.88 7.27
CA ASP A 72 -4.05 -15.65 8.71
C ASP A 72 -5.49 -15.48 9.23
N LYS A 73 -5.64 -15.38 10.55
CA LYS A 73 -6.96 -15.16 11.18
C LYS A 73 -7.58 -13.84 10.73
N LYS A 74 -8.92 -13.82 10.60
CA LYS A 74 -9.74 -12.65 10.22
C LYS A 74 -9.46 -11.37 11.04
N PHE A 75 -8.88 -11.53 12.23
CA PHE A 75 -8.44 -10.42 13.10
C PHE A 75 -7.40 -9.52 12.42
N HIS A 76 -6.40 -10.09 11.72
CA HIS A 76 -5.39 -9.30 11.00
C HIS A 76 -6.02 -8.49 9.86
N THR A 77 -7.01 -9.06 9.17
CA THR A 77 -7.78 -8.38 8.12
C THR A 77 -8.51 -7.16 8.66
N VAL A 78 -9.20 -7.31 9.80
CA VAL A 78 -9.94 -6.21 10.44
C VAL A 78 -8.98 -5.14 10.95
N ALA A 79 -7.86 -5.52 11.60
CA ALA A 79 -6.87 -4.57 12.10
C ALA A 79 -6.28 -3.70 10.97
N ILE A 80 -5.88 -4.32 9.84
CA ILE A 80 -5.35 -3.60 8.69
C ILE A 80 -6.42 -2.76 7.99
N ALA A 81 -7.63 -3.27 7.83
CA ALA A 81 -8.72 -2.51 7.23
C ALA A 81 -9.03 -1.24 8.03
N THR A 82 -9.08 -1.36 9.36
CA THR A 82 -9.24 -0.21 10.27
C THR A 82 -8.07 0.74 10.15
N ALA A 83 -6.82 0.25 10.18
CA ALA A 83 -5.63 1.10 10.01
C ALA A 83 -5.63 1.86 8.67
N LEU A 84 -6.00 1.20 7.58
CA LEU A 84 -6.13 1.83 6.25
C LEU A 84 -7.25 2.87 6.22
N LEU A 85 -8.40 2.60 6.83
CA LEU A 85 -9.49 3.58 6.95
C LEU A 85 -8.99 4.83 7.68
N PHE A 86 -8.37 4.67 8.84
CA PHE A 86 -7.83 5.79 9.61
C PHE A 86 -6.73 6.52 8.84
N ALA A 87 -5.86 5.82 8.12
CA ALA A 87 -4.84 6.43 7.28
C ALA A 87 -5.44 7.27 6.14
N ILE A 88 -6.46 6.76 5.44
CA ILE A 88 -7.16 7.49 4.38
C ILE A 88 -7.86 8.73 4.96
N LEU A 89 -8.52 8.58 6.10
CA LEU A 89 -9.18 9.70 6.78
C LEU A 89 -8.17 10.75 7.21
N PHE A 90 -7.05 10.34 7.82
CA PHE A 90 -5.97 11.23 8.23
C PHE A 90 -5.37 11.99 7.05
N VAL A 91 -5.02 11.30 5.96
CA VAL A 91 -4.45 11.93 4.76
C VAL A 91 -5.48 12.88 4.12
N GLY A 92 -6.74 12.46 4.02
CA GLY A 92 -7.81 13.31 3.49
C GLY A 92 -7.99 14.58 4.30
N PHE A 93 -8.02 14.47 5.63
CA PHE A 93 -8.14 15.60 6.53
C PHE A 93 -6.92 16.51 6.47
N ALA A 94 -5.70 15.94 6.46
CA ALA A 94 -4.47 16.71 6.34
C ALA A 94 -4.36 17.47 5.00
N LEU A 95 -4.87 16.89 3.90
CA LEU A 95 -4.94 17.58 2.61
C LEU A 95 -5.97 18.71 2.61
N MET A 96 -7.12 18.51 3.27
CA MET A 96 -8.15 19.54 3.44
C MET A 96 -7.63 20.71 4.27
N ASP A 97 -6.98 20.40 5.38
CA ASP A 97 -6.31 21.35 6.28
C ASP A 97 -5.28 22.19 5.52
N ARG A 98 -4.35 21.52 4.80
CA ARG A 98 -3.38 22.21 3.96
C ARG A 98 -4.02 23.09 2.89
N GLY A 99 -5.14 22.67 2.30
CA GLY A 99 -5.91 23.47 1.35
C GLY A 99 -6.53 24.74 1.97
N ALA A 100 -6.97 24.65 3.22
CA ALA A 100 -7.58 25.76 3.95
C ALA A 100 -6.54 26.80 4.43
N TYR A 101 -5.35 26.36 4.87
CA TYR A 101 -4.32 27.26 5.44
C TYR A 101 -3.29 27.78 4.43
N LEU A 102 -3.16 27.16 3.25
CA LEU A 102 -2.30 27.64 2.17
C LEU A 102 -2.42 29.15 1.85
N PRO A 103 -3.63 29.74 1.75
CA PRO A 103 -3.77 31.17 1.44
C PRO A 103 -3.32 32.09 2.58
N ASP A 104 -3.31 31.63 3.84
CA ASP A 104 -2.98 32.47 5.00
C ASP A 104 -1.49 32.39 5.42
N VAL A 105 -0.79 31.34 4.98
CA VAL A 105 0.62 31.08 5.34
C VAL A 105 1.61 31.80 4.41
N ILE A 106 1.25 31.99 3.15
CA ILE A 106 2.10 32.69 2.18
C ILE A 106 1.75 34.17 2.24
N TRP A 107 2.72 34.98 2.68
CA TRP A 107 2.58 36.43 2.69
C TRP A 107 2.56 36.94 1.24
N ASP A 108 1.35 37.11 0.69
CA ASP A 108 1.12 37.78 -0.59
C ASP A 108 1.00 39.28 -0.35
N ALA A 109 1.83 40.08 -1.03
CA ALA A 109 1.81 41.54 -0.92
C ALA A 109 0.54 42.15 -1.52
N GLU A 110 -0.14 41.43 -2.42
CA GLU A 110 -1.37 41.86 -3.09
C GLU A 110 -2.63 41.42 -2.32
N ASN A 111 -2.56 40.29 -1.59
CA ASN A 111 -3.60 39.80 -0.68
C ASN A 111 -3.00 39.39 0.68
N PRO A 112 -2.77 40.35 1.59
CA PRO A 112 -2.22 40.04 2.90
C PRO A 112 -3.18 39.13 3.68
N PRO A 113 -2.65 38.25 4.55
CA PRO A 113 -3.47 37.37 5.36
C PRO A 113 -4.49 38.19 6.16
N THR A 114 -5.77 37.79 6.10
CA THR A 114 -6.89 38.56 6.67
C THR A 114 -7.06 38.38 8.18
N ASN A 115 -6.11 37.72 8.85
CA ASN A 115 -6.11 37.49 10.29
C ASN A 115 -4.93 38.26 10.95
N PRO A 116 -5.14 39.02 12.05
CA PRO A 116 -4.06 39.64 12.82
C PRO A 116 -3.00 38.66 13.35
#